data_AF-A0A9N9CYJ0-F1
#
_entry.id   AF-A0A9N9CYJ0-F1
#
_cell.length_a   1.000
_cell.length_b   1.000
_cell.length_c   1.000
_cell.angle_alpha   90.00
_cell.angle_beta   90.00
_cell.angle_gamma   90.00
#
_symmetry.space_group_name_H-M   'P 1'
#
loop_
_entity.id
_entity.type
_entity.pdbx_description
1 polymer ?
#
loop_
_entity_poly.entity_id
_entity_poly.type
_entity_poly.pdbx_seq_one_letter_code
_entity_poly.pdbx_strand_id
1 'polypeptide(L)'
;NFSKEMVYDRIHLTILIIPTSPFFGYRSMPNGISISKNESVSALRTEIWNNYLTEYGNASFNLHAVDVERKEYVYIEPEKKVSDYFNSRPPAEITIHILVEEA
;
A
#
# COMPACT_ATOMS: atom_id res chain seq x y z
N ASN A 1 12.02 -18.54 31.17
CA ASN A 1 11.54 -17.17 30.88
C ASN A 1 11.93 -16.78 29.47
N PHE A 2 11.12 -17.12 28.48
CA PHE A 2 11.21 -16.52 27.15
C PHE A 2 10.18 -15.39 27.10
N SER A 3 10.64 -14.15 27.24
CA SER A 3 9.88 -12.98 26.84
C SER A 3 9.66 -13.08 25.32
N LYS A 4 8.50 -13.60 24.92
CA LYS A 4 8.04 -13.59 23.54
C LYS A 4 7.87 -12.12 23.17
N GLU A 5 8.85 -11.53 22.50
CA GLU A 5 8.69 -10.24 21.85
C GLU A 5 7.42 -10.32 21.02
N MET A 6 6.37 -9.60 21.41
CA MET A 6 5.25 -9.32 20.54
C MET A 6 5.77 -8.37 19.47
N VAL A 7 6.43 -8.94 18.46
CA VAL A 7 6.72 -8.24 17.22
C VAL A 7 5.36 -7.81 16.68
N TYR A 8 5.11 -6.51 16.65
CA TYR A 8 3.98 -5.95 15.92
C TYR A 8 4.19 -6.32 14.44
N ASP A 9 3.59 -7.45 14.06
CA ASP A 9 3.73 -8.07 12.75
C ASP A 9 2.90 -7.35 11.68
N ARG A 10 1.98 -6.47 12.11
CA ARG A 10 1.16 -5.65 11.22
C ARG A 10 1.73 -4.25 11.07
N ILE A 11 1.58 -3.70 9.88
CA ILE A 11 1.76 -2.27 9.60
C ILE A 11 0.43 -1.65 9.24
N HIS A 12 0.27 -0.37 9.59
CA HIS A 12 -0.82 0.47 9.16
C HIS A 12 -0.31 1.38 8.05
N LEU A 13 -0.96 1.32 6.91
CA LEU A 13 -0.58 1.99 5.67
C LEU A 13 -1.61 3.05 5.36
N THR A 14 -1.24 4.32 5.40
CA THR A 14 -2.10 5.39 4.87
C THR A 14 -2.06 5.32 3.36
N ILE A 15 -3.21 5.36 2.71
CA ILE A 15 -3.33 5.14 1.27
C ILE A 15 -3.80 6.42 0.60
N LEU A 16 -3.01 6.90 -0.36
CA LEU A 16 -3.40 7.95 -1.27
C LEU A 16 -3.69 7.32 -2.64
N ILE A 17 -4.95 7.28 -3.06
CA ILE A 17 -5.34 6.83 -4.40
C ILE A 17 -5.38 8.02 -5.34
N ILE A 18 -4.51 7.99 -6.35
CA ILE A 18 -4.47 8.96 -7.43
C ILE A 18 -4.91 8.21 -8.69
N PRO A 19 -6.15 8.35 -9.13
CA PRO A 19 -6.57 7.75 -10.38
C PRO A 19 -6.03 8.57 -11.56
N THR A 20 -5.50 7.88 -12.55
CA THR A 20 -4.89 8.46 -13.74
C THR A 20 -5.58 7.92 -14.99
N SER A 21 -6.42 8.75 -15.65
CA SER A 21 -7.17 8.39 -16.87
C SER A 21 -8.04 7.12 -16.78
N PRO A 22 -9.06 6.93 -17.64
CA PRO A 22 -10.21 7.84 -17.79
C PRO A 22 -10.92 8.16 -16.45
N PHE A 23 -10.47 7.58 -15.34
CA PHE A 23 -10.91 7.83 -13.98
C PHE A 23 -10.46 9.22 -13.51
N PHE A 24 -11.12 10.28 -13.97
CA PHE A 24 -10.88 11.63 -13.46
C PHE A 24 -11.55 11.84 -12.10
N GLY A 25 -10.77 12.06 -11.04
CA GLY A 25 -11.26 12.47 -9.74
C GLY A 25 -10.31 12.13 -8.60
N TYR A 26 -9.86 13.11 -7.82
CA TYR A 26 -9.02 12.84 -6.65
C TYR A 26 -9.87 12.24 -5.51
N ARG A 27 -9.49 11.05 -5.01
CA ARG A 27 -10.12 10.47 -3.82
C ARG A 27 -9.05 10.08 -2.80
N SER A 28 -8.69 11.02 -1.92
CA SER A 28 -7.99 10.68 -0.69
C SER A 28 -8.97 10.02 0.26
N MET A 29 -8.82 8.71 0.50
CA MET A 29 -9.54 8.05 1.58
C MET A 29 -8.60 7.91 2.78
N PRO A 30 -8.90 8.55 3.92
CA PRO A 30 -8.01 8.57 5.09
C PRO A 30 -7.95 7.24 5.85
N ASN A 31 -8.78 6.26 5.47
CA ASN A 31 -8.76 4.95 6.12
C ASN A 31 -7.59 4.15 5.58
N GLY A 32 -6.57 3.92 6.40
CA GLY A 32 -5.43 3.09 6.03
C GLY A 32 -5.74 1.59 6.05
N ILE A 33 -4.94 0.78 5.36
CA ILE A 33 -4.99 -0.69 5.44
C ILE A 33 -4.06 -1.17 6.54
N SER A 34 -4.54 -2.11 7.36
CA SER A 34 -3.67 -2.89 8.24
C SER A 34 -3.36 -4.22 7.59
N ILE A 35 -2.09 -4.54 7.37
CA ILE A 35 -1.65 -5.82 6.78
C ILE A 35 -0.42 -6.37 7.51
N SER A 36 -0.22 -7.69 7.53
CA SER A 36 1.02 -8.27 8.05
C SER A 36 2.19 -7.94 7.13
N LYS A 37 3.36 -7.66 7.73
CA LYS A 37 4.63 -7.40 7.03
C LYS A 37 5.09 -8.59 6.20
N ASN A 38 4.72 -9.80 6.62
CA ASN A 38 5.12 -11.04 5.95
C ASN A 38 4.20 -11.42 4.78
N GLU A 39 3.07 -10.72 4.62
CA GLU A 39 2.17 -10.93 3.49
C GLU A 39 2.80 -10.46 2.18
N SER A 40 2.29 -11.02 1.08
CA SER A 40 2.65 -10.58 -0.26
C SER A 40 2.03 -9.23 -0.60
N VAL A 41 2.68 -8.48 -1.49
CA VAL A 41 2.11 -7.27 -2.09
C VAL A 41 0.84 -7.60 -2.88
N SER A 42 0.72 -8.80 -3.47
CA SER A 42 -0.51 -9.27 -4.10
C SER A 42 -1.70 -9.35 -3.12
N ALA A 43 -1.47 -9.80 -1.88
CA ALA A 43 -2.49 -9.75 -0.83
C ALA A 43 -2.88 -8.30 -0.49
N LEU A 44 -1.89 -7.39 -0.41
CA LEU A 44 -2.16 -5.96 -0.24
C LEU A 44 -3.00 -5.38 -1.40
N ARG A 45 -2.68 -5.73 -2.65
CA ARG A 45 -3.47 -5.33 -3.82
C ARG A 45 -4.91 -5.79 -3.72
N THR A 46 -5.14 -7.02 -3.27
CA THR A 46 -6.49 -7.57 -3.08
C THR A 46 -7.26 -6.81 -1.99
N GLU A 47 -6.62 -6.48 -0.87
CA GLU A 47 -7.24 -5.66 0.18
C GLU A 47 -7.57 -4.24 -0.32
N ILE A 48 -6.65 -3.60 -1.05
CA ILE A 48 -6.88 -2.29 -1.66
C ILE A 48 -8.07 -2.33 -2.61
N TRP A 49 -8.12 -3.37 -3.44
CA TRP A 49 -9.19 -3.57 -4.39
C TRP A 49 -10.55 -3.66 -3.71
N ASN A 50 -10.67 -4.59 -2.76
CA ASN A 50 -11.93 -4.89 -2.07
C ASN A 50 -12.46 -3.70 -1.27
N ASN A 51 -11.58 -2.90 -0.68
CA ASN A 51 -11.98 -1.81 0.20
C ASN A 51 -12.15 -0.47 -0.53
N TYR A 52 -11.43 -0.21 -1.62
CA TYR A 52 -11.35 1.13 -2.21
C TYR A 52 -11.59 1.19 -3.71
N LEU A 53 -11.30 0.12 -4.46
CA LEU A 53 -11.28 0.18 -5.92
C LEU A 53 -12.44 -0.55 -6.62
N THR A 54 -13.36 -1.17 -5.88
CA THR A 54 -14.52 -1.89 -6.46
C THR A 54 -15.38 -1.02 -7.38
N GLU A 55 -15.44 0.30 -7.15
CA GLU A 55 -16.17 1.25 -8.01
C GLU A 55 -15.51 1.47 -9.39
N TYR A 56 -14.23 1.09 -9.56
CA TYR A 56 -13.46 1.25 -10.80
C TYR A 56 -13.55 0.01 -11.72
N GLY A 57 -14.52 -0.88 -11.50
CA GLY A 57 -14.77 -2.03 -12.37
C GLY A 57 -13.65 -3.07 -12.26
N ASN A 58 -13.09 -3.54 -13.38
CA ASN A 58 -11.92 -4.44 -13.45
C ASN A 58 -10.65 -3.70 -13.86
N ALA A 59 -10.55 -2.40 -13.56
CA ALA A 59 -9.38 -1.60 -13.89
C ALA A 59 -8.11 -2.23 -13.30
N SER A 60 -7.09 -2.38 -14.13
CA SER A 60 -5.75 -2.65 -13.65
C SER A 60 -5.24 -1.44 -12.85
N PHE A 61 -4.31 -1.67 -11.93
CA PHE A 61 -3.67 -0.60 -11.16
C PHE A 61 -2.26 -1.02 -10.75
N ASN A 62 -1.38 -0.05 -10.49
CA ASN A 62 -0.03 -0.31 -10.00
C ASN A 62 0.12 0.24 -8.58
N LEU A 63 1.01 -0.38 -7.80
CA LEU A 63 1.32 0.11 -6.46
C LEU A 63 2.69 0.77 -6.48
N HIS A 64 2.76 1.97 -5.94
CA HIS A 64 4.02 2.69 -5.73
C HIS A 64 4.18 3.03 -4.24
N ALA A 65 5.37 2.82 -3.72
CA ALA A 65 5.76 3.31 -2.41
C ALA A 65 6.42 4.69 -2.58
N VAL A 66 6.19 5.59 -1.63
CA VAL A 66 6.98 6.81 -1.54
C VAL A 66 8.28 6.48 -0.82
N ASP A 67 9.40 6.59 -1.51
CA ASP A 67 10.71 6.65 -0.87
C ASP A 67 10.99 8.11 -0.51
N VAL A 68 10.81 8.44 0.77
CA VAL A 68 10.97 9.81 1.28
C VAL A 68 12.43 10.26 1.22
N GLU A 69 13.37 9.35 1.41
CA GLU A 69 14.81 9.68 1.40
C GLU A 69 15.26 10.06 -0.01
N ARG A 70 14.80 9.29 -1.00
CA ARG A 70 15.12 9.50 -2.42
C ARG A 70 14.17 10.46 -3.12
N LYS A 71 13.05 10.82 -2.48
CA LYS A 71 11.97 11.66 -3.02
C LYS A 71 11.42 11.11 -4.34
N GLU A 72 11.29 9.78 -4.41
CA GLU A 72 10.85 9.08 -5.62
C GLU A 72 9.70 8.11 -5.34
N TYR A 73 8.98 7.75 -6.40
CA TYR A 73 8.00 6.68 -6.37
C TYR A 73 8.66 5.38 -6.81
N VAL A 74 8.70 4.40 -5.90
CA VAL A 74 9.26 3.07 -6.17
C VAL A 74 8.13 2.13 -6.51
N TYR A 75 8.19 1.50 -7.68
CA TYR A 75 7.25 0.44 -8.06
C TYR A 75 7.35 -0.74 -7.10
N ILE A 76 6.19 -1.24 -6.64
CA ILE A 76 6.09 -2.35 -5.70
C ILE A 76 5.71 -3.62 -6.47
N GLU A 77 6.62 -4.59 -6.51
CA GLU A 77 6.43 -5.87 -7.18
C GLU A 77 5.39 -6.75 -6.44
N PRO A 78 4.35 -7.28 -7.11
CA PRO A 78 3.30 -8.07 -6.48
C PRO A 78 3.77 -9.32 -5.73
N GLU A 79 4.86 -9.93 -6.20
CA GLU A 79 5.41 -11.19 -5.67
C GLU A 79 6.27 -11.00 -4.41
N LYS A 80 6.66 -9.76 -4.11
CA LYS A 80 7.50 -9.43 -2.97
C LYS A 80 6.69 -9.30 -1.69
N LYS A 81 7.37 -9.30 -0.56
CA LYS A 81 6.73 -9.10 0.74
C LYS A 81 6.52 -7.62 1.00
N VAL A 82 5.47 -7.32 1.75
CA VAL A 82 5.20 -5.96 2.24
C VAL A 82 6.42 -5.41 3.02
N SER A 83 7.06 -6.25 3.84
CA SER A 83 8.28 -5.89 4.57
C SER A 83 9.40 -5.38 3.66
N ASP A 84 9.52 -5.88 2.44
CA ASP A 84 10.64 -5.52 1.54
C ASP A 84 10.62 -4.03 1.18
N TYR A 85 9.45 -3.39 1.27
CA TYR A 85 9.25 -1.96 1.00
C TYR A 85 8.97 -1.14 2.27
N PHE A 86 8.41 -1.76 3.32
CA PHE A 86 7.91 -1.05 4.51
C PHE A 86 8.54 -1.57 5.81
N ASN A 87 9.87 -1.64 5.83
CA ASN A 87 10.65 -2.22 6.93
C ASN A 87 10.81 -1.32 8.17
N SER A 88 10.45 -0.04 8.10
CA SER A 88 10.75 0.91 9.17
C SER A 88 9.71 0.87 10.32
N ARG A 89 10.21 0.63 11.54
CA ARG A 89 9.58 1.14 12.79
C ARG A 89 9.34 2.65 12.63
N PRO A 90 8.26 3.18 13.21
CA PRO A 90 7.37 4.11 12.51
C PRO A 90 8.05 5.47 12.29
N PRO A 91 8.06 6.02 11.07
CA PRO A 91 7.61 7.39 10.94
C PRO A 91 6.08 7.36 11.05
N ALA A 92 5.51 8.33 11.77
CA ALA A 92 4.13 8.34 12.24
C ALA A 92 3.01 8.22 11.17
N GLU A 93 3.32 8.01 9.90
CA GLU A 93 2.37 7.74 8.81
C GLU A 93 3.17 7.17 7.61
N ILE A 94 3.27 5.84 7.47
CA ILE A 94 3.72 5.26 6.20
C ILE A 94 2.63 5.55 5.18
N THR A 95 2.86 6.57 4.35
CA THR A 95 1.91 6.97 3.29
C THR A 95 2.31 6.26 2.00
N ILE A 96 1.51 5.27 1.62
CA ILE A 96 1.58 4.63 0.31
C ILE A 96 0.78 5.49 -0.67
N HIS A 97 1.39 5.81 -1.81
CA HIS A 97 0.70 6.47 -2.90
C HIS A 97 0.38 5.43 -3.97
N ILE A 98 -0.88 5.08 -4.07
CA ILE A 98 -1.40 4.18 -5.09
C ILE A 98 -1.69 4.99 -6.34
N LEU A 99 -0.96 4.68 -7.41
CA LEU A 99 -1.23 5.21 -8.74
C LEU A 99 -2.12 4.20 -9.48
N VAL A 100 -3.40 4.55 -9.65
CA VAL A 100 -4.34 3.71 -10.42
C VAL A 100 -4.20 4.09 -11.89
N GLU A 101 -3.34 3.37 -12.59
CA GLU A 101 -3.13 3.45 -14.03
C GLU A 101 -3.89 2.33 -14.72
N GLU A 102 -4.67 2.66 -15.75
CA GLU A 102 -5.18 1.66 -16.69
C GLU A 102 -3.98 1.02 -17.41
N ALA A 103 -3.81 -0.31 -17.25
CA ALA A 103 -2.76 -1.10 -17.89
C ALA A 103 -3.14 -1.50 -19.32
#